data_AF-A0A535GZY2-F1
#
_entry.id   AF-A0A535GZY2-F1
#
_cell.length_a   1.000
_cell.length_b   1.000
_cell.length_c   1.000
_cell.angle_alpha   90.00
_cell.angle_beta   90.00
_cell.angle_gamma   90.00
#
_symmetry.space_group_name_H-M   'P 1'
#
loop_
_entity.id
_entity.type
_entity.pdbx_description
1 polymer ?
#
loop_
_entity_poly.entity_id
_entity_poly.type
_entity_poly.pdbx_seq_one_letter_code
_entity_poly.pdbx_strand_id
1 'polypeptide(L)'
;LTQGLINVKLKERKLLEKATVNVVTPGDQVELGECLVEFFRVNHSIPDAVGVVLHTPLGTVVHTGDYKFDHTPVDGKPADLGT
;
A
#
# COMPACT_ATOMS: atom_id res chain seq x y z
N LEU A 1 -8.51 -2.39 5.10
CA LEU A 1 -8.47 -1.53 6.31
C LEU A 1 -8.22 -0.06 5.99
N THR A 2 -7.13 0.29 5.31
CA THR A 2 -6.68 1.67 5.04
C THR A 2 -7.77 2.59 4.45
N GLN A 3 -8.53 2.11 3.45
CA GLN A 3 -9.66 2.83 2.87
C GLN A 3 -10.72 3.24 3.92
N GLY A 4 -11.04 2.33 4.85
CA GLY A 4 -12.03 2.60 5.89
C GLY A 4 -11.58 3.72 6.82
N LEU A 5 -10.29 3.72 7.22
CA LEU A 5 -9.72 4.75 8.08
C LEU A 5 -9.73 6.13 7.41
N ILE A 6 -9.31 6.21 6.13
CA ILE A 6 -9.31 7.48 5.40
C ILE A 6 -10.74 7.98 5.12
N ASN A 7 -11.69 7.09 4.82
CA ASN A 7 -13.09 7.47 4.58
C ASN A 7 -13.73 8.10 5.82
N VAL A 8 -13.43 7.60 7.02
CA VAL A 8 -13.88 8.23 8.28
C VAL A 8 -13.33 9.66 8.38
N LYS A 9 -12.04 9.87 8.11
CA LYS A 9 -11.41 11.21 8.15
C LYS A 9 -11.92 12.16 7.08
N LEU A 10 -12.15 11.67 5.86
CA LEU A 10 -12.76 12.45 4.79
C LEU A 10 -14.19 12.85 5.13
N LYS A 11 -14.97 11.95 5.74
CA LYS A 11 -16.34 12.23 6.19
C LYS A 11 -16.38 13.27 7.30
N GLU A 12 -15.51 13.16 8.32
CA GLU A 12 -15.35 14.15 9.40
C GLU A 12 -15.13 15.58 8.86
N ARG A 13 -14.46 15.70 7.71
CA ARG A 13 -14.13 16.98 7.08
C ARG A 13 -15.05 17.38 5.92
N LYS A 14 -16.13 16.64 5.65
CA LYS A 14 -17.05 16.88 4.51
C LYS A 14 -16.34 16.86 3.14
N LEU A 15 -15.31 16.01 3.02
CA LEU A 15 -14.51 15.84 1.80
C LEU A 15 -14.76 14.50 1.11
N LEU A 16 -15.50 13.58 1.72
CA LEU A 16 -15.69 12.21 1.18
C LEU A 16 -16.27 12.22 -0.24
N GLU A 17 -17.23 13.10 -0.54
CA GLU A 17 -17.83 13.22 -1.87
C GLU A 17 -16.95 14.01 -2.86
N LYS A 18 -15.87 14.64 -2.39
CA LYS A 18 -14.95 15.46 -3.19
C LYS A 18 -13.62 14.77 -3.48
N ALA A 19 -13.38 13.60 -2.90
CA ALA A 19 -12.15 12.85 -3.04
C ALA A 19 -12.41 11.53 -3.75
N THR A 20 -11.56 11.20 -4.72
CA THR A 20 -11.52 9.87 -5.32
C THR A 20 -10.59 8.99 -4.50
N VAL A 21 -11.11 7.89 -3.96
CA VAL A 21 -10.32 6.92 -3.19
C VAL A 21 -10.13 5.68 -4.04
N ASN A 22 -8.93 5.52 -4.61
CA ASN A 22 -8.54 4.35 -5.38
C ASN A 22 -7.97 3.30 -4.43
N VAL A 23 -8.62 2.14 -4.37
CA VAL A 23 -8.19 1.02 -3.51
C VAL A 23 -7.22 0.15 -4.29
N VAL A 24 -6.13 -0.23 -3.64
CA VAL A 24 -5.13 -1.16 -4.16
C VAL A 24 -4.90 -2.30 -3.16
N THR A 25 -4.41 -3.40 -3.68
CA THR A 25 -4.04 -4.62 -2.97
C THR A 25 -2.60 -5.01 -3.34
N PRO A 26 -1.92 -5.83 -2.51
CA PRO A 26 -0.60 -6.35 -2.88
C PRO A 26 -0.65 -7.05 -4.25
N GLY A 27 0.31 -6.73 -5.12
CA GLY A 27 0.40 -7.16 -6.51
C GLY A 27 -0.26 -6.21 -7.52
N ASP A 28 -1.11 -5.28 -7.07
CA ASP A 28 -1.71 -4.30 -7.98
C ASP A 28 -0.65 -3.34 -8.53
N GLN A 29 -0.93 -2.85 -9.74
CA GLN A 29 -0.10 -1.88 -10.43
C GLN A 29 -0.94 -0.67 -10.86
N VAL A 30 -0.37 0.53 -10.72
CA VAL A 30 -0.98 1.80 -11.09
C VAL A 30 -0.03 2.59 -11.97
N GLU A 31 -0.49 2.98 -13.15
CA GLU A 31 0.24 3.90 -14.03
C GLU A 31 0.08 5.34 -13.55
N LEU A 32 1.20 6.03 -13.32
CA LEU A 32 1.27 7.45 -12.94
C LEU A 32 2.24 8.18 -13.87
N GLY A 33 1.72 8.63 -15.02
CA GLY A 33 2.55 9.25 -16.04
C GLY A 33 3.55 8.24 -16.63
N GLU A 34 4.84 8.57 -16.59
CA GLU A 34 5.92 7.68 -17.05
C GLU A 34 6.36 6.67 -15.97
N CYS A 35 5.69 6.66 -14.81
CA CYS A 35 6.01 5.76 -13.72
C CYS A 35 4.97 4.64 -13.60
N LEU A 36 5.44 3.43 -13.34
CA LEU A 36 4.60 2.31 -12.90
C LEU A 36 4.78 2.10 -11.40
N VAL A 37 3.69 2.14 -10.65
CA VAL A 37 3.68 1.92 -9.20
C VAL A 37 3.14 0.54 -8.92
N GLU A 38 3.94 -0.32 -8.31
CA GLU A 38 3.56 -1.66 -7.88
C GLU A 38 3.52 -1.73 -6.35
N PHE A 39 2.53 -2.42 -5.80
CA PHE A 39 2.37 -2.58 -4.36
C PHE A 39 2.75 -3.99 -3.94
N PHE A 40 3.45 -4.13 -2.81
CA PHE A 40 3.81 -5.46 -2.26
C PHE A 40 3.47 -5.54 -0.78
N ARG A 41 3.20 -6.75 -0.28
CA ARG A 41 2.78 -6.92 1.10
C ARG A 41 3.96 -6.78 2.05
N VAL A 42 3.76 -6.03 3.14
CA VAL A 42 4.67 -6.01 4.28
C VAL A 42 3.93 -6.40 5.56
N ASN A 43 4.65 -6.93 6.55
CA ASN A 43 4.10 -7.08 7.89
C ASN A 43 4.37 -5.81 8.70
N HIS A 44 3.40 -5.39 9.50
CA HIS A 44 3.57 -4.30 10.45
C HIS A 44 2.64 -4.48 11.67
N SER A 45 2.44 -3.42 12.46
CA SER A 45 1.55 -3.42 13.64
C SER A 45 0.05 -3.34 13.28
N ILE A 46 -0.26 -3.02 12.02
CA ILE A 46 -1.61 -2.89 11.48
C ILE A 46 -1.74 -3.75 10.20
N PRO A 47 -2.88 -4.43 9.96
CA PRO A 47 -3.03 -5.24 8.75
C PRO A 47 -3.19 -4.37 7.50
N ASP A 48 -3.08 -5.00 6.34
CA ASP A 48 -3.14 -4.38 5.00
C ASP A 48 -2.04 -3.33 4.73
N ALA A 49 -0.90 -3.43 5.43
CA ALA A 49 0.28 -2.63 5.15
C ALA A 49 0.95 -3.08 3.85
N VAL A 50 1.38 -2.11 3.04
CA VAL A 50 2.04 -2.33 1.75
C VAL A 50 3.30 -1.49 1.63
N GLY A 51 4.32 -2.04 0.99
CA GLY A 51 5.41 -1.29 0.39
C GLY A 51 5.08 -0.92 -1.06
N VAL A 52 5.90 -0.05 -1.65
CA VAL A 52 5.74 0.48 -3.00
C VAL A 52 7.02 0.31 -3.79
N VAL A 53 6.92 -0.25 -4.98
CA VAL A 53 7.98 -0.26 -6.00
C VAL A 53 7.59 0.75 -7.08
N LEU A 54 8.38 1.81 -7.20
CA LEU A 54 8.22 2.84 -8.22
C LEU A 54 9.21 2.58 -9.36
N HIS A 55 8.70 2.07 -10.47
CA HIS A 55 9.46 1.90 -11.70
C HIS A 55 9.45 3.22 -12.47
N THR A 56 10.62 3.85 -12.62
CA THR A 56 10.81 5.10 -13.37
C THR A 56 11.67 4.86 -14.61
N PRO A 57 11.69 5.77 -15.60
CA PRO A 57 12.58 5.64 -16.76
C PRO A 57 14.08 5.57 -16.41
N LEU A 58 14.47 6.08 -15.24
CA LEU A 58 15.88 6.09 -14.79
C LEU A 58 16.23 4.88 -13.91
N GLY A 59 15.23 4.10 -13.49
CA GLY A 59 15.42 2.95 -12.61
C GLY A 59 14.32 2.79 -11.57
N THR A 60 14.48 1.79 -10.72
CA THR A 60 13.48 1.40 -9.71
C THR A 60 13.81 2.00 -8.35
N VAL A 61 12.82 2.64 -7.73
CA VAL A 61 12.88 3.10 -6.33
C VAL A 61 11.96 2.22 -5.50
N VAL A 62 12.50 1.54 -4.49
CA VAL A 62 11.72 0.72 -3.55
C VAL A 62 11.53 1.52 -2.27
N HIS A 63 10.28 1.73 -1.89
CA HIS A 63 9.92 2.27 -0.59
C HIS A 63 9.17 1.20 0.21
N THR A 64 9.80 0.72 1.28
CA THR A 64 9.25 -0.35 2.13
C THR A 64 8.01 0.04 2.93
N GLY A 65 7.72 1.33 3.07
CA GLY A 65 6.90 1.84 4.17
C GLY A 65 7.49 1.45 5.53
N ASP A 66 6.65 1.49 6.56
CA ASP A 66 6.97 0.91 7.86
C ASP A 66 6.75 -0.60 7.79
N TYR A 67 7.76 -1.38 8.17
CA TYR A 67 7.71 -2.83 8.04
C TYR A 67 8.42 -3.53 9.20
N LYS A 68 8.13 -4.82 9.32
CA LYS A 68 8.90 -5.83 10.05
C LYS A 68 8.85 -7.14 9.27
N PHE A 69 9.75 -8.06 9.57
CA PHE A 69 9.61 -9.46 9.15
C PHE A 69 9.02 -10.25 10.30
N ASP A 70 7.79 -10.68 10.13
CA ASP A 70 7.07 -11.48 11.11
C ASP A 70 6.90 -12.89 10.55
N HIS A 71 7.55 -13.88 11.17
CA HIS A 71 7.42 -15.28 10.78
C HIS A 71 6.14 -15.92 11.33
N THR A 72 5.43 -15.22 12.22
CA THR A 72 4.19 -15.66 12.87
C THR A 72 3.15 -14.52 12.85
N PRO A 73 2.82 -13.95 11.67
CA PRO A 73 1.91 -12.81 11.60
C PRO A 73 0.52 -13.21 12.09
N VAL A 74 -0.11 -12.34 12.89
CA VAL A 74 -1.42 -12.61 13.52
C VAL A 74 -2.51 -12.91 12.49
N ASP A 75 -2.45 -12.29 11.31
CA ASP A 75 -3.38 -12.52 10.21
C ASP A 75 -3.00 -13.70 9.29
N GLY A 76 -1.94 -14.43 9.65
CA GLY A 76 -1.47 -15.62 8.94
C GLY A 76 -0.82 -15.36 7.58
N LYS A 77 -0.58 -14.10 7.21
CA LYS A 77 -0.12 -13.75 5.87
C LYS A 77 1.28 -13.08 5.94
N PRO A 78 2.34 -13.74 5.43
CA PRO A 78 3.73 -13.25 5.54
C PRO A 78 4.01 -12.01 4.68
N ALA A 79 5.15 -11.36 4.89
CA ALA A 79 5.65 -10.31 4.00
C ALA A 79 6.18 -10.91 2.69
N ASP A 80 6.03 -10.17 1.58
CA ASP A 80 6.57 -10.56 0.29
C ASP A 80 8.07 -10.28 0.26
N LEU A 81 8.88 -11.34 0.25
CA LEU A 81 10.34 -11.28 0.31
C LEU A 81 11.05 -11.69 -0.98
N GLY A 82 10.27 -11.96 -2.04
CA GLY A 82 10.77 -12.59 -3.27
C GLY A 82 10.95 -14.10 -3.08
N THR A 83 10.25 -14.88 -3.89
CA THR A 83 10.49 -16.32 -4.08
C THR A 83 11.22 -16.56 -5.39
#